data_AF-G3PT39-F1
#
_entry.id   AF-G3PT39-F1
#
_cell.length_a   1.000
_cell.length_b   1.000
_cell.length_c   1.000
_cell.angle_alpha   90.00
_cell.angle_beta   90.00
_cell.angle_gamma   90.00
#
_symmetry.space_group_name_H-M   'P 1'
#
loop_
_entity.id
_entity.type
_entity.pdbx_description
1 polymer ?
#
loop_
_entity_poly.entity_id
_entity_poly.type
_entity_poly.pdbx_seq_one_letter_code
_entity_poly.pdbx_strand_id
1 'polypeptide(L)'
;MLESGSAPLGRSQKAVDAGKLQERRRWYRFSRRQFLFLILVLTVLYFLYNTNIKESAGWFSSNSQRQSAVSTNTSGSGAGGPGSEHGGFATAFSLAASPPNRTSPVATDAATQRTTPSEAEKATAPPYRSPSPYLVEYPSEYHFVVNEPEACERQKAFLVLVVPVAPGNRAHRDIIRNTWGGEGAASGRAVALLFLTGLPGGEGAAQVQEQLLLESRQYHDLIQSDFLDCYKNLTIKTMVMMEWL
;
A
#
# COMPACT_ATOMS: atom_id res chain seq x y z
N MET A 1 -2.43 -80.13 -74.90
CA MET A 1 -3.60 -79.23 -74.77
C MET A 1 -3.31 -78.27 -73.63
N LEU A 2 -3.72 -77.00 -73.72
CA LEU A 2 -3.40 -75.98 -72.71
C LEU A 2 -4.43 -76.01 -71.58
N GLU A 3 -3.98 -75.82 -70.34
CA GLU A 3 -4.68 -74.96 -69.39
C GLU A 3 -3.71 -74.41 -68.32
N SER A 4 -3.98 -73.19 -67.85
CA SER A 4 -3.14 -72.48 -66.88
C SER A 4 -3.97 -72.02 -65.67
N GLY A 5 -3.88 -72.74 -64.56
CA GLY A 5 -4.51 -72.33 -63.29
C GLY A 5 -3.80 -71.13 -62.66
N SER A 6 -4.57 -70.11 -62.25
CA SER A 6 -4.04 -68.82 -61.78
C SER A 6 -3.69 -68.80 -60.28
N ALA A 7 -2.74 -67.93 -59.91
CA ALA A 7 -2.31 -67.75 -58.52
C ALA A 7 -3.31 -66.89 -57.69
N PRO A 8 -3.47 -67.15 -56.38
CA PRO A 8 -4.51 -66.51 -55.57
C PRO A 8 -4.14 -65.09 -55.10
N LEU A 9 -4.64 -64.05 -55.77
CA LEU A 9 -4.42 -62.64 -55.41
C LEU A 9 -4.98 -62.20 -54.03
N GLY A 10 -5.84 -63.01 -53.40
CA GLY A 10 -6.69 -62.57 -52.29
C GLY A 10 -6.01 -62.21 -50.95
N ARG A 11 -4.73 -62.55 -50.74
CA ARG A 11 -4.04 -62.34 -49.45
C ARG A 11 -3.30 -61.01 -49.33
N SER A 12 -2.84 -60.43 -50.45
CA SER A 12 -2.05 -59.19 -50.44
C SER A 12 -2.91 -57.94 -50.18
N GLN A 13 -4.05 -57.83 -50.87
CA GLN A 13 -4.90 -56.63 -50.83
C GLN A 13 -5.33 -56.25 -49.40
N LYS A 14 -5.73 -57.24 -48.59
CA LYS A 14 -6.17 -57.02 -47.19
C LYS A 14 -5.06 -56.44 -46.31
N ALA A 15 -3.79 -56.76 -46.55
CA ALA A 15 -2.67 -56.18 -45.82
C ALA A 15 -2.40 -54.72 -46.25
N VAL A 16 -2.44 -54.46 -47.57
CA VAL A 16 -2.29 -53.13 -48.15
C VAL A 16 -3.37 -52.17 -47.64
N ASP A 17 -4.63 -52.60 -47.61
CA ASP A 17 -5.74 -51.75 -47.18
C ASP A 17 -5.79 -51.56 -45.66
N ALA A 18 -5.34 -52.54 -44.86
CA ALA A 18 -5.12 -52.37 -43.42
C ALA A 18 -4.05 -51.30 -43.13
N GLY A 19 -2.94 -51.28 -43.88
CA GLY A 19 -1.89 -50.27 -43.78
C GLY A 19 -2.41 -48.85 -44.03
N LYS A 20 -3.12 -48.65 -45.16
CA LYS A 20 -3.78 -47.36 -45.49
C LYS A 20 -4.72 -46.89 -44.37
N LEU A 21 -5.47 -47.80 -43.75
CA LEU A 21 -6.36 -47.52 -42.62
C LEU A 21 -5.62 -47.18 -41.31
N GLN A 22 -4.35 -47.55 -41.17
CA GLN A 22 -3.51 -47.17 -40.03
C GLN A 22 -2.84 -45.80 -40.26
N GLU A 23 -2.34 -45.53 -41.47
CA GLU A 23 -1.75 -44.24 -41.84
C GLU A 23 -2.77 -43.08 -41.76
N ARG A 24 -3.98 -43.27 -42.31
CA ARG A 24 -5.06 -42.27 -42.21
C ARG A 24 -5.39 -41.92 -40.74
N ARG A 25 -5.27 -42.89 -39.82
CA ARG A 25 -5.46 -42.67 -38.37
C ARG A 25 -4.25 -41.98 -37.70
N ARG A 26 -3.02 -42.15 -38.21
CA ARG A 26 -1.85 -41.34 -37.79
C ARG A 26 -1.99 -39.89 -38.24
N TRP A 27 -2.33 -39.65 -39.51
CA TRP A 27 -2.59 -38.30 -40.05
C TRP A 27 -3.67 -37.56 -39.24
N TYR A 28 -4.81 -38.21 -38.96
CA TYR A 28 -5.87 -37.61 -38.15
C TYR A 28 -5.44 -37.27 -36.71
N ARG A 29 -4.55 -38.05 -36.09
CA ARG A 29 -4.04 -37.78 -34.73
C ARG A 29 -2.98 -36.68 -34.68
N PHE A 30 -2.19 -36.52 -35.74
CA PHE A 30 -1.24 -35.41 -35.88
C PHE A 30 -2.00 -34.10 -36.15
N SER A 31 -2.89 -34.13 -37.15
CA SER A 31 -3.78 -33.01 -37.52
C SER A 31 -4.61 -32.51 -36.32
N ARG A 32 -5.26 -33.38 -35.54
CA ARG A 32 -6.03 -32.93 -34.35
C ARG A 32 -5.19 -32.19 -33.32
N ARG A 33 -3.92 -32.55 -33.11
CA ARG A 33 -3.05 -31.86 -32.15
C ARG A 33 -2.62 -30.49 -32.66
N GLN A 34 -2.24 -30.38 -33.94
CA GLN A 34 -1.93 -29.07 -34.55
C GLN A 34 -3.17 -28.18 -34.63
N PHE A 35 -4.35 -28.73 -34.95
CA PHE A 35 -5.60 -27.96 -35.02
C PHE A 35 -6.01 -27.39 -33.65
N LEU A 36 -5.91 -28.18 -32.57
CA LEU A 36 -6.15 -27.69 -31.21
C LEU A 36 -5.11 -26.64 -30.78
N PHE A 37 -3.84 -26.80 -31.15
CA PHE A 37 -2.80 -25.81 -30.88
C PHE A 37 -3.04 -24.51 -31.64
N LEU A 38 -3.42 -24.58 -32.91
CA LEU A 38 -3.79 -23.41 -33.71
C LEU A 38 -5.03 -22.70 -33.16
N ILE A 39 -6.06 -23.44 -32.72
CA ILE A 39 -7.21 -22.85 -32.02
C ILE A 39 -6.75 -22.12 -30.75
N LEU A 40 -5.94 -22.75 -29.91
CA LEU A 40 -5.47 -22.15 -28.65
C LEU A 40 -4.65 -20.86 -28.91
N VAL A 41 -3.73 -20.90 -29.88
CA VAL A 41 -2.95 -19.72 -30.30
C VAL A 41 -3.87 -18.63 -30.85
N LEU A 42 -4.85 -18.97 -31.69
CA LEU A 42 -5.81 -18.01 -32.23
C LEU A 42 -6.74 -17.44 -31.16
N THR A 43 -7.17 -18.22 -30.16
CA THR A 43 -7.97 -17.69 -29.04
C THR A 43 -7.15 -16.79 -28.12
N VAL A 44 -5.87 -17.11 -27.88
CA VAL A 44 -4.97 -16.24 -27.11
C VAL A 44 -4.67 -14.94 -27.87
N LEU A 45 -4.38 -15.02 -29.17
CA LEU A 45 -4.18 -13.83 -30.01
C LEU A 45 -5.46 -13.00 -30.15
N TYR A 46 -6.63 -13.62 -30.27
CA TYR A 46 -7.92 -12.93 -30.31
C TYR A 46 -8.22 -12.27 -28.95
N PHE A 47 -7.99 -12.96 -27.83
CA PHE A 47 -8.13 -12.37 -26.50
C PHE A 47 -7.22 -11.16 -26.35
N LEU A 48 -5.91 -11.30 -26.62
CA LEU A 48 -4.94 -10.20 -26.60
C LEU A 48 -5.33 -9.04 -27.53
N TYR A 49 -5.82 -9.31 -28.74
CA TYR A 49 -6.29 -8.29 -29.67
C TYR A 49 -7.47 -7.47 -29.10
N ASN A 50 -8.46 -8.15 -28.53
CA ASN A 50 -9.62 -7.49 -27.93
C ASN A 50 -9.28 -6.77 -26.61
N THR A 51 -8.35 -7.29 -25.80
CA THR A 51 -7.90 -6.61 -24.56
C THR A 51 -6.89 -5.49 -24.82
N ASN A 52 -6.22 -5.45 -25.97
CA ASN A 52 -5.21 -4.42 -26.28
C ASN A 52 -5.76 -3.20 -27.04
N ILE A 53 -6.96 -3.28 -27.65
CA ILE A 53 -7.57 -2.15 -28.37
C ILE A 53 -9.02 -1.87 -27.92
N LYS A 54 -9.18 -1.38 -26.66
CA LYS A 54 -10.10 -0.24 -26.37
C LYS A 54 -10.07 0.40 -24.98
N GLU A 55 -9.61 -0.27 -23.91
CA GLU A 55 -9.76 0.30 -22.56
C GLU A 55 -8.61 1.19 -22.05
N SER A 56 -7.47 1.22 -22.75
CA SER A 56 -6.37 2.16 -22.42
C SER A 56 -6.63 3.62 -22.85
N ALA A 57 -7.63 3.86 -23.72
CA ALA A 57 -7.89 5.18 -24.32
C ALA A 57 -9.08 5.93 -23.69
N GLY A 58 -10.00 5.24 -23.00
CA GLY A 58 -11.19 5.86 -22.40
C GLY A 58 -10.91 6.55 -21.06
N TRP A 59 -10.03 5.98 -20.23
CA TRP A 59 -9.86 6.39 -18.84
C TRP A 59 -9.08 7.71 -18.67
N PHE A 60 -8.01 7.90 -19.44
CA PHE A 60 -7.12 9.06 -19.33
C PHE A 60 -7.76 10.42 -19.68
N SER A 61 -8.88 10.44 -20.40
CA SER A 61 -9.54 11.69 -20.81
C SER A 61 -10.46 12.27 -19.73
N SER A 62 -11.06 11.42 -18.88
CA SER A 62 -12.16 11.83 -17.99
C SER A 62 -11.74 12.72 -16.81
N ASN A 63 -10.54 12.51 -16.26
CA ASN A 63 -10.11 13.16 -15.02
C ASN A 63 -9.30 14.46 -15.20
N SER A 64 -8.86 14.78 -16.43
CA SER A 64 -8.17 16.05 -16.73
C SER A 64 -9.14 17.24 -16.69
N GLN A 65 -10.40 17.03 -17.06
CA GLN A 65 -11.35 18.11 -17.33
C GLN A 65 -12.15 18.60 -16.10
N ARG A 66 -11.77 18.17 -14.88
CA ARG A 66 -12.38 18.62 -13.61
C ARG A 66 -11.59 19.68 -12.83
N GLN A 67 -10.44 20.15 -13.34
CA GLN A 67 -9.66 21.23 -12.68
C GLN A 67 -9.75 22.61 -13.35
N SER A 68 -10.38 22.74 -14.52
CA SER A 68 -10.47 23.99 -15.29
C SER A 68 -11.87 24.62 -15.24
N ALA A 69 -12.39 24.90 -14.04
CA ALA A 69 -13.71 25.49 -13.83
C ALA A 69 -13.77 26.50 -12.66
N VAL A 70 -12.71 27.27 -12.43
CA VAL A 70 -12.73 28.42 -11.51
C VAL A 70 -12.46 29.70 -12.32
N SER A 71 -13.52 30.27 -12.87
CA SER A 71 -13.50 31.61 -13.49
C SER A 71 -14.70 32.43 -13.04
N THR A 72 -14.40 33.50 -12.31
CA THR A 72 -15.09 34.80 -12.30
C THR A 72 -16.62 34.84 -12.19
N ASN A 73 -17.12 35.39 -11.07
CA ASN A 73 -18.27 36.30 -11.10
C ASN A 73 -18.38 37.20 -9.85
N THR A 74 -17.61 38.30 -9.84
CA THR A 74 -18.01 39.53 -9.12
C THR A 74 -17.55 40.74 -9.94
N SER A 75 -18.46 41.67 -10.21
CA SER A 75 -18.18 42.93 -10.92
C SER A 75 -17.53 43.96 -9.98
N GLY A 76 -16.63 44.78 -10.52
CA GLY A 76 -16.03 45.91 -9.80
C GLY A 76 -16.61 47.26 -10.21
N SER A 77 -16.46 48.26 -9.32
CA SER A 77 -16.54 49.71 -9.62
C SER A 77 -16.06 50.52 -8.41
N GLY A 78 -15.43 51.68 -8.66
CA GLY A 78 -15.00 52.64 -7.62
C GLY A 78 -13.50 52.89 -7.62
N ALA A 79 -13.09 54.12 -7.92
CA ALA A 79 -11.69 54.55 -7.96
C ALA A 79 -11.47 55.77 -7.05
N GLY A 80 -10.26 55.92 -6.48
CA GLY A 80 -9.90 57.09 -5.68
C GLY A 80 -8.54 56.98 -4.98
N GLY A 81 -7.69 57.98 -5.22
CA GLY A 81 -6.46 58.33 -4.48
C GLY A 81 -6.15 59.82 -4.77
N PRO A 82 -4.95 60.38 -4.46
CA PRO A 82 -3.78 59.78 -3.81
C PRO A 82 -3.14 60.66 -2.69
N GLY A 83 -1.97 60.26 -2.17
CA GLY A 83 -1.04 61.04 -1.31
C GLY A 83 -0.19 60.09 -0.42
N SER A 84 1.15 60.00 -0.55
CA SER A 84 2.22 60.94 -0.10
C SER A 84 2.35 61.08 1.43
N GLU A 85 3.54 60.99 2.07
CA GLU A 85 4.91 60.68 1.56
C GLU A 85 5.93 60.43 2.71
N HIS A 86 7.15 59.99 2.37
CA HIS A 86 8.37 59.86 3.23
C HIS A 86 8.26 58.86 4.42
N GLY A 87 9.33 58.37 5.09
CA GLY A 87 10.79 58.47 4.94
C GLY A 87 11.48 57.87 6.20
N GLY A 88 12.76 57.46 6.23
CA GLY A 88 13.76 57.41 5.15
C GLY A 88 15.22 57.10 5.58
N PHE A 89 15.50 56.53 6.77
CA PHE A 89 16.87 56.39 7.31
C PHE A 89 17.05 55.21 8.33
N ALA A 90 18.22 55.01 8.92
CA ALA A 90 19.25 54.06 8.47
C ALA A 90 20.28 53.69 9.58
N THR A 91 21.00 52.57 9.38
CA THR A 91 22.31 52.14 9.96
C THR A 91 22.82 52.63 11.34
N ALA A 92 22.91 51.67 12.27
CA ALA A 92 24.09 51.25 13.07
C ALA A 92 25.01 52.26 13.81
N PHE A 93 25.32 51.92 15.08
CA PHE A 93 26.63 52.18 15.72
C PHE A 93 26.96 51.08 16.76
N SER A 94 28.22 50.99 17.22
CA SER A 94 28.78 49.80 17.90
C SER A 94 29.60 50.10 19.17
N LEU A 95 29.95 49.00 19.88
CA LEU A 95 31.13 48.77 20.75
C LEU A 95 31.09 49.05 22.28
N ALA A 96 31.31 47.94 23.00
CA ALA A 96 32.27 47.72 24.11
C ALA A 96 32.09 48.37 25.51
N ALA A 97 32.00 47.53 26.56
CA ALA A 97 33.09 47.26 27.53
C ALA A 97 32.65 46.31 28.67
N SER A 98 33.60 45.69 29.39
CA SER A 98 33.40 44.67 30.45
C SER A 98 34.24 45.01 31.73
N PRO A 99 34.14 44.28 32.88
CA PRO A 99 34.42 44.80 34.24
C PRO A 99 35.85 44.48 34.76
N PRO A 100 36.22 44.61 36.08
CA PRO A 100 35.92 43.59 37.12
C PRO A 100 35.95 44.06 38.63
N ASN A 101 36.07 43.10 39.59
CA ASN A 101 36.52 43.19 41.02
C ASN A 101 35.54 43.74 42.12
N ARG A 102 35.58 43.36 43.43
CA ARG A 102 36.38 42.35 44.20
C ARG A 102 35.80 41.91 45.59
N THR A 103 35.92 40.61 45.92
CA THR A 103 36.26 39.91 47.21
C THR A 103 35.79 40.33 48.63
N SER A 104 35.14 39.35 49.35
CA SER A 104 35.56 38.68 50.64
C SER A 104 35.66 39.49 51.97
N PRO A 105 35.81 38.91 53.22
CA PRO A 105 36.23 37.54 53.68
C PRO A 105 35.36 36.87 54.82
N VAL A 106 35.29 35.53 55.04
CA VAL A 106 36.14 34.44 55.66
C VAL A 106 36.02 34.19 57.19
N ALA A 107 35.60 32.96 57.59
CA ALA A 107 36.09 32.08 58.70
C ALA A 107 35.36 30.70 58.61
N THR A 108 35.98 29.53 58.38
CA THR A 108 36.69 28.58 59.30
C THR A 108 35.88 28.11 60.53
N ASP A 109 35.88 26.82 60.94
CA ASP A 109 36.70 25.65 60.52
C ASP A 109 36.03 24.28 60.81
N ALA A 110 36.76 23.18 60.52
CA ALA A 110 36.64 21.77 60.93
C ALA A 110 36.22 20.76 59.82
N ALA A 111 37.11 19.80 59.56
CA ALA A 111 36.94 18.76 58.54
C ALA A 111 36.97 17.33 59.12
N THR A 112 36.33 16.38 58.43
CA THR A 112 36.61 14.94 58.53
C THR A 112 36.30 14.29 57.19
N GLN A 113 37.30 13.69 56.55
CA GLN A 113 37.16 13.05 55.24
C GLN A 113 36.54 11.66 55.34
N ARG A 114 35.73 11.28 54.34
CA ARG A 114 35.66 9.89 53.89
C ARG A 114 35.26 9.77 52.41
N THR A 115 36.25 9.36 51.62
CA THR A 115 36.18 8.52 50.41
C THR A 115 34.99 8.65 49.46
N THR A 116 35.28 9.07 48.21
CA THR A 116 34.42 8.86 47.04
C THR A 116 34.50 7.43 46.50
N PRO A 117 33.34 6.76 46.27
CA PRO A 117 33.10 5.90 45.11
C PRO A 117 32.36 6.75 44.05
N SER A 118 32.82 6.81 42.81
CA SER A 118 32.71 5.74 41.81
C SER A 118 31.27 5.52 41.35
N GLU A 119 30.94 6.16 40.23
CA GLU A 119 30.12 5.67 39.12
C GLU A 119 29.04 4.62 39.48
N ALA A 120 27.78 5.07 39.54
CA ALA A 120 26.63 4.22 39.85
C ALA A 120 26.40 3.17 38.76
N GLU A 121 26.81 1.94 39.06
CA GLU A 121 26.79 0.80 38.14
C GLU A 121 25.39 0.54 37.57
N LYS A 122 25.32 0.40 36.24
CA LYS A 122 24.08 0.19 35.49
C LYS A 122 23.52 -1.22 35.77
N ALA A 123 22.74 -1.34 36.83
CA ALA A 123 22.04 -2.57 37.22
C ALA A 123 21.31 -3.18 36.02
N THR A 124 21.87 -4.25 35.47
CA THR A 124 21.32 -4.92 34.29
C THR A 124 20.20 -5.83 34.74
N ALA A 125 18.97 -5.54 34.29
CA ALA A 125 17.80 -6.35 34.60
C ALA A 125 18.01 -7.81 34.18
N PRO A 126 17.48 -8.80 34.93
CA PRO A 126 17.68 -10.20 34.63
C PRO A 126 17.13 -10.56 33.24
N PRO A 127 17.76 -11.51 32.52
CA PRO A 127 17.33 -11.88 31.18
C PRO A 127 15.90 -12.42 31.22
N TYR A 128 15.02 -11.74 30.49
CA TYR A 128 13.60 -12.09 30.40
C TYR A 128 13.41 -13.53 29.90
N ARG A 129 12.41 -14.23 30.46
CA ARG A 129 11.98 -15.56 30.01
C ARG A 129 10.48 -15.54 29.76
N SER A 130 10.05 -15.95 28.57
CA SER A 130 8.63 -16.04 28.26
C SER A 130 7.94 -17.06 29.18
N PRO A 131 6.75 -16.75 29.74
CA PRO A 131 5.98 -17.67 30.58
C PRO A 131 5.62 -19.02 29.94
N SER A 132 5.71 -19.12 28.60
CA SER A 132 5.48 -20.36 27.84
C SER A 132 6.33 -20.34 26.57
N PRO A 133 6.81 -21.52 26.07
CA PRO A 133 7.47 -21.62 24.77
C PRO A 133 6.54 -21.33 23.57
N TYR A 134 5.24 -21.16 23.82
CA TYR A 134 4.23 -20.81 22.81
C TYR A 134 3.53 -19.47 23.09
N LEU A 135 3.90 -18.73 24.15
CA LEU A 135 3.42 -17.37 24.31
C LEU A 135 4.21 -16.45 23.38
N VAL A 136 3.56 -16.04 22.29
CA VAL A 136 4.00 -14.85 21.55
C VAL A 136 3.57 -13.64 22.37
N GLU A 137 4.52 -13.02 23.06
CA GLU A 137 4.24 -11.77 23.78
C GLU A 137 3.86 -10.67 22.79
N TYR A 138 2.65 -10.15 22.95
CA TYR A 138 2.28 -8.90 22.36
C TYR A 138 3.02 -7.79 23.13
N PRO A 139 3.87 -6.95 22.48
CA PRO A 139 4.84 -6.14 23.22
C PRO A 139 4.22 -5.04 24.09
N SER A 140 2.98 -4.65 23.81
CA SER A 140 2.23 -3.60 24.49
C SER A 140 0.73 -3.79 24.21
N GLU A 141 -0.12 -3.20 25.04
CA GLU A 141 -1.52 -2.94 24.70
C GLU A 141 -1.56 -1.72 23.76
N TYR A 142 -2.15 -1.88 22.58
CA TYR A 142 -2.20 -0.84 21.53
C TYR A 142 -3.61 -0.30 21.37
N HIS A 143 -3.73 1.01 21.12
CA HIS A 143 -4.99 1.74 21.04
C HIS A 143 -5.26 2.23 19.62
N PHE A 144 -6.53 2.42 19.28
CA PHE A 144 -6.93 3.01 18.00
C PHE A 144 -6.96 4.54 18.07
N VAL A 145 -6.01 5.18 17.40
CA VAL A 145 -5.87 6.65 17.25
C VAL A 145 -6.87 7.19 16.21
N VAL A 146 -7.17 6.37 15.19
CA VAL A 146 -8.25 6.60 14.22
C VAL A 146 -9.06 5.31 14.15
N ASN A 147 -10.38 5.39 14.28
CA ASN A 147 -11.27 4.24 14.32
C ASN A 147 -12.59 4.55 13.58
N GLU A 148 -13.17 3.51 12.99
CA GLU A 148 -14.46 3.55 12.28
C GLU A 148 -15.40 2.47 12.85
N PRO A 149 -15.74 2.51 14.15
CA PRO A 149 -16.37 1.40 14.87
C PRO A 149 -17.75 1.01 14.31
N GLU A 150 -18.44 1.94 13.65
CA GLU A 150 -19.76 1.69 13.04
C GLU A 150 -19.68 1.17 11.59
N ALA A 151 -18.49 1.07 10.98
CA ALA A 151 -18.37 0.81 9.53
C ALA A 151 -19.15 -0.44 9.06
N CYS A 152 -19.05 -1.53 9.82
CA CYS A 152 -19.71 -2.80 9.51
C CYS A 152 -21.25 -2.70 9.59
N GLU A 153 -21.78 -2.00 10.58
CA GLU A 153 -23.23 -1.79 10.75
C GLU A 153 -23.79 -0.78 9.75
N ARG A 154 -23.11 0.37 9.61
CA ARG A 154 -23.41 1.47 8.67
C ARG A 154 -23.56 0.97 7.23
N GLN A 155 -22.69 0.05 6.81
CA GLN A 155 -22.69 -0.54 5.47
C GLN A 155 -23.46 -1.87 5.37
N LYS A 156 -23.87 -2.46 6.51
CA LYS A 156 -24.44 -3.82 6.62
C LYS A 156 -23.58 -4.85 5.88
N ALA A 157 -22.27 -4.79 6.14
CA ALA A 157 -21.27 -5.53 5.38
C ALA A 157 -21.45 -7.05 5.50
N PHE A 158 -21.49 -7.74 4.35
CA PHE A 158 -21.41 -9.20 4.28
C PHE A 158 -19.95 -9.69 4.29
N LEU A 159 -19.03 -8.84 3.84
CA LEU A 159 -17.60 -9.07 3.80
C LEU A 159 -16.87 -7.78 4.19
N VAL A 160 -15.84 -7.89 5.01
CA VAL A 160 -14.94 -6.79 5.36
C VAL A 160 -13.56 -7.11 4.78
N LEU A 161 -13.01 -6.18 4.01
CA LEU A 161 -11.69 -6.24 3.42
C LEU A 161 -10.79 -5.24 4.15
N VAL A 162 -10.12 -5.69 5.21
CA VAL A 162 -9.10 -4.87 5.89
C VAL A 162 -7.76 -5.03 5.17
N VAL A 163 -7.16 -3.91 4.75
CA VAL A 163 -5.95 -3.89 3.92
C VAL A 163 -4.81 -3.17 4.65
N PRO A 164 -3.80 -3.91 5.15
CA PRO A 164 -2.60 -3.31 5.74
C PRO A 164 -1.80 -2.49 4.70
N VAL A 165 -1.75 -1.16 4.84
CA VAL A 165 -0.97 -0.26 3.97
C VAL A 165 -0.12 0.67 4.82
N ALA A 166 1.14 0.90 4.44
CA ALA A 166 2.05 1.79 5.17
C ALA A 166 1.53 3.24 5.19
N PRO A 167 1.81 4.04 6.25
CA PRO A 167 1.17 5.33 6.49
C PRO A 167 1.35 6.30 5.31
N GLY A 168 2.58 6.48 4.83
CA GLY A 168 2.91 7.36 3.69
C GLY A 168 2.40 6.87 2.32
N ASN A 169 1.95 5.62 2.17
CA ASN A 169 1.58 5.04 0.87
C ASN A 169 0.14 5.38 0.46
N ARG A 170 -0.26 6.66 0.57
CA ARG A 170 -1.57 7.21 0.15
C ARG A 170 -1.94 6.80 -1.27
N ALA A 171 -1.00 6.89 -2.21
CA ALA A 171 -1.21 6.50 -3.61
C ALA A 171 -1.60 5.02 -3.77
N HIS A 172 -1.14 4.11 -2.90
CA HIS A 172 -1.53 2.70 -2.96
C HIS A 172 -2.97 2.50 -2.48
N ARG A 173 -3.39 3.22 -1.43
CA ARG A 173 -4.79 3.23 -0.97
C ARG A 173 -5.72 3.78 -2.06
N ASP A 174 -5.34 4.88 -2.68
CA ASP A 174 -6.10 5.47 -3.79
C ASP A 174 -6.18 4.57 -5.03
N ILE A 175 -5.12 3.84 -5.40
CA ILE A 175 -5.19 2.85 -6.47
C ILE A 175 -6.18 1.73 -6.14
N ILE A 176 -6.22 1.27 -4.89
CA ILE A 176 -7.16 0.23 -4.45
C ILE A 176 -8.61 0.75 -4.49
N ARG A 177 -8.87 1.95 -3.94
CA ARG A 177 -10.18 2.64 -4.00
C ARG A 177 -10.69 2.83 -5.43
N ASN A 178 -9.80 3.16 -6.37
CA ASN A 178 -10.14 3.39 -7.78
C ASN A 178 -10.10 2.12 -8.64
N THR A 179 -9.88 0.94 -8.05
CA THR A 179 -9.92 -0.36 -8.75
C THR A 179 -10.82 -1.34 -8.00
N TRP A 180 -10.32 -2.52 -7.63
CA TRP A 180 -11.10 -3.61 -7.02
C TRP A 180 -11.72 -3.26 -5.67
N GLY A 181 -11.16 -2.28 -4.95
CA GLY A 181 -11.69 -1.81 -3.67
C GLY A 181 -12.85 -0.82 -3.79
N GLY A 182 -13.11 -0.27 -4.98
CA GLY A 182 -14.24 0.64 -5.23
C GLY A 182 -15.58 -0.08 -5.42
N GLU A 183 -15.57 -1.40 -5.63
CA GLU A 183 -16.77 -2.21 -5.85
C GLU A 183 -17.42 -2.58 -4.50
N GLY A 184 -18.15 -1.64 -3.90
CA GLY A 184 -18.79 -1.78 -2.58
C GLY A 184 -19.89 -2.86 -2.47
N ALA A 185 -20.09 -3.71 -3.48
CA ALA A 185 -20.99 -4.86 -3.39
C ALA A 185 -20.57 -6.04 -4.30
N ALA A 186 -20.17 -7.16 -3.70
CA ALA A 186 -19.87 -8.40 -4.40
C ALA A 186 -21.15 -9.27 -4.49
N SER A 187 -21.52 -9.70 -5.71
CA SER A 187 -22.72 -10.52 -5.96
C SER A 187 -24.01 -9.94 -5.34
N GLY A 188 -24.13 -8.61 -5.30
CA GLY A 188 -25.28 -7.91 -4.72
C GLY A 188 -25.31 -7.84 -3.19
N ARG A 189 -24.22 -8.19 -2.50
CA ARG A 189 -24.07 -8.04 -1.04
C ARG A 189 -23.00 -7.00 -0.72
N ALA A 190 -23.26 -6.14 0.26
CA ALA A 190 -22.35 -5.05 0.63
C ALA A 190 -20.96 -5.57 1.07
N VAL A 191 -19.91 -4.89 0.62
CA VAL A 191 -18.52 -5.16 0.99
C VAL A 191 -17.91 -3.88 1.55
N ALA A 192 -17.41 -3.93 2.78
CA ALA A 192 -16.68 -2.82 3.37
C ALA A 192 -15.19 -2.95 3.06
N LEU A 193 -14.58 -1.90 2.52
CA LEU A 193 -13.13 -1.74 2.41
C LEU A 193 -12.63 -0.85 3.55
N LEU A 194 -11.58 -1.28 4.24
CA LEU A 194 -10.92 -0.51 5.29
C LEU A 194 -9.40 -0.64 5.16
N PHE A 195 -8.65 0.42 5.44
CA PHE A 195 -7.19 0.45 5.39
C PHE A 195 -6.61 0.54 6.80
N LEU A 196 -5.71 -0.40 7.14
CA LEU A 196 -5.03 -0.41 8.44
C LEU A 196 -3.61 0.16 8.34
N THR A 197 -3.28 1.08 9.24
CA THR A 197 -1.94 1.66 9.42
C THR A 197 -1.57 1.76 10.90
N GLY A 198 -0.28 1.82 11.20
CA GLY A 198 0.23 2.33 12.48
C GLY A 198 0.60 3.80 12.38
N LEU A 199 1.33 4.31 13.36
CA LEU A 199 1.96 5.64 13.34
C LEU A 199 3.12 5.69 12.33
N PRO A 200 3.28 6.80 11.58
CA PRO A 200 4.47 7.03 10.76
C PRO A 200 5.72 7.24 11.61
N GLY A 201 6.88 6.91 11.03
CA GLY A 201 8.20 7.08 11.66
C GLY A 201 9.23 7.69 10.72
N GLY A 202 10.31 8.21 11.31
CA GLY A 202 11.40 8.85 10.58
C GLY A 202 11.15 10.34 10.30
N GLU A 203 11.94 10.90 9.39
CA GLU A 203 11.79 12.28 8.94
C GLU A 203 10.45 12.50 8.22
N GLY A 204 9.80 13.64 8.43
CA GLY A 204 8.49 13.94 7.86
C GLY A 204 7.29 13.22 8.52
N ALA A 205 7.50 12.38 9.55
CA ALA A 205 6.42 11.60 10.18
C ALA A 205 5.20 12.44 10.62
N ALA A 206 5.42 13.65 11.17
CA ALA A 206 4.34 14.56 11.55
C ALA A 206 3.49 15.01 10.34
N GLN A 207 4.11 15.27 9.19
CA GLN A 207 3.41 15.65 7.96
C GLN A 207 2.61 14.46 7.38
N VAL A 208 3.16 13.24 7.45
CA VAL A 208 2.45 12.02 7.06
C VAL A 208 1.24 11.79 7.99
N GLN A 209 1.38 12.06 9.29
CA GLN A 209 0.28 11.94 10.25
C GLN A 209 -0.84 12.97 9.99
N GLU A 210 -0.49 14.21 9.67
CA GLU A 210 -1.46 15.23 9.25
C GLU A 210 -2.21 14.80 7.98
N GLN A 211 -1.49 14.29 6.97
CA GLN A 211 -2.09 13.78 5.73
C GLN A 211 -3.03 12.60 5.97
N LEU A 212 -2.70 11.68 6.89
CA LEU A 212 -3.58 10.58 7.30
C LEU A 212 -4.86 11.08 8.00
N LEU A 213 -4.76 12.10 8.85
CA LEU A 213 -5.93 12.68 9.52
C LEU A 213 -6.84 13.42 8.54
N LEU A 214 -6.28 14.06 7.51
CA LEU A 214 -7.06 14.65 6.41
C LEU A 214 -7.70 13.57 5.52
N GLU A 215 -7.00 12.46 5.25
CA GLU A 215 -7.52 11.29 4.52
C GLU A 215 -8.68 10.61 5.25
N SER A 216 -8.54 10.37 6.56
CA SER A 216 -9.58 9.77 7.40
C SER A 216 -10.88 10.57 7.32
N ARG A 217 -10.81 11.89 7.48
CA ARG A 217 -11.94 12.82 7.33
C ARG A 217 -12.53 12.91 5.92
N GLN A 218 -11.80 12.44 4.90
CA GLN A 218 -12.25 12.46 3.50
C GLN A 218 -13.04 11.19 3.14
N TYR A 219 -12.60 10.03 3.63
CA TYR A 219 -13.09 8.72 3.15
C TYR A 219 -13.71 7.82 4.20
N HIS A 220 -13.50 8.06 5.50
CA HIS A 220 -14.06 7.23 6.58
C HIS A 220 -13.75 5.73 6.42
N ASP A 221 -12.54 5.42 5.93
CA ASP A 221 -12.05 4.08 5.63
C ASP A 221 -10.67 3.77 6.24
N LEU A 222 -10.15 4.63 7.13
CA LEU A 222 -8.88 4.42 7.83
C LEU A 222 -9.09 3.91 9.25
N ILE A 223 -8.34 2.86 9.60
CA ILE A 223 -8.07 2.44 10.97
C ILE A 223 -6.59 2.74 11.24
N GLN A 224 -6.29 3.43 12.32
CA GLN A 224 -4.92 3.68 12.77
C GLN A 224 -4.75 3.29 14.24
N SER A 225 -3.67 2.55 14.53
CA SER A 225 -3.26 2.23 15.90
C SER A 225 -1.91 2.88 16.27
N ASP A 226 -1.64 3.02 17.56
CA ASP A 226 -0.48 3.71 18.14
C ASP A 226 0.86 2.95 18.04
N PHE A 227 0.90 1.76 17.43
CA PHE A 227 2.17 1.10 17.10
C PHE A 227 2.95 1.81 15.99
N LEU A 228 4.28 1.79 16.05
CA LEU A 228 5.15 2.33 14.99
C LEU A 228 5.10 1.45 13.73
N ASP A 229 4.61 1.99 12.60
CA ASP A 229 4.47 1.24 11.34
C ASP A 229 5.81 1.12 10.60
N CYS A 230 6.49 -0.01 10.82
CA CYS A 230 7.70 -0.37 10.08
C CYS A 230 7.72 -1.88 9.80
N TYR A 231 8.58 -2.32 8.87
CA TYR A 231 8.64 -3.71 8.42
C TYR A 231 8.82 -4.74 9.57
N LYS A 232 9.55 -4.36 10.63
CA LYS A 232 9.75 -5.20 11.82
C LYS A 232 8.47 -5.43 12.64
N ASN A 233 7.50 -4.52 12.51
CA ASN A 233 6.26 -4.49 13.29
C ASN A 233 5.04 -5.01 12.50
N LEU A 234 5.24 -5.64 11.33
CA LEU A 234 4.14 -6.19 10.53
C LEU A 234 3.35 -7.30 11.24
N THR A 235 3.98 -8.02 12.18
CA THR A 235 3.28 -8.96 13.07
C THR A 235 2.29 -8.24 13.98
N ILE A 236 2.69 -7.15 14.63
CA ILE A 236 1.81 -6.30 15.44
C ILE A 236 0.66 -5.77 14.58
N LYS A 237 0.98 -5.25 13.39
CA LYS A 237 -0.05 -4.79 12.43
C LYS A 237 -1.07 -5.87 12.07
N THR A 238 -0.65 -7.12 12.01
CA THR A 238 -1.54 -8.27 11.74
C THR A 238 -2.38 -8.64 12.96
N MET A 239 -1.85 -8.47 14.17
CA MET A 239 -2.58 -8.69 15.43
C MET A 239 -3.63 -7.60 15.67
N VAL A 240 -3.26 -6.31 15.57
CA VAL A 240 -4.20 -5.17 15.60
C VAL A 240 -5.34 -5.34 14.60
N MET A 241 -5.07 -5.89 13.42
CA MET A 241 -6.07 -6.17 12.39
C MET A 241 -7.14 -7.18 12.84
N MET A 242 -6.75 -8.18 13.66
CA MET A 242 -7.64 -9.20 14.20
C MET A 242 -8.32 -8.75 15.50
N GLU A 243 -7.70 -7.83 16.25
CA GLU A 243 -8.28 -7.22 17.47
C GLU A 243 -9.37 -6.18 17.16
N TRP A 244 -9.44 -5.71 15.91
CA TRP A 244 -10.45 -4.76 15.44
C TRP A 244 -11.76 -5.45 14.95
N LEU A 245 -11.72 -6.73 14.60
CA LEU A 245 -12.78 -7.48 13.89
C LEU A 245 -13.76 -8.23 14.82
#